data_AF-A0A015KYU9-F1
#
_entry.id   AF-A0A015KYU9-F1
#
_cell.length_a   1.000
_cell.length_b   1.000
_cell.length_c   1.000
_cell.angle_alpha   90.00
_cell.angle_beta   90.00
_cell.angle_gamma   90.00
#
_symmetry.space_group_name_H-M   'P 1'
#
loop_
_entity.id
_entity.type
_entity.pdbx_description
1 polymer ?
#
loop_
_entity_poly.entity_id
_entity_poly.type
_entity_poly.pdbx_seq_one_letter_code
_entity_poly.pdbx_strand_id
1 'polypeptide(L)'
;MNNQVARISDIQLLPSVSTLYIDGSFLPLSSHSTSSMTYAWTAIDSDGFILESSYNIIPSLFPFALRSEIFALLHGLDSLFRNSTITVATDCAQLISLWSLYVDAPFISKLR
;
A
#
# COMPACT_ATOMS: atom_id res chain seq x y z
N MET A 1 26.69 10.14 8.41
CA MET A 1 26.26 9.88 7.01
C MET A 1 24.74 9.83 7.03
N ASN A 2 24.07 10.89 6.61
CA ASN A 2 22.60 10.95 6.61
C ASN A 2 22.08 10.09 5.46
N ASN A 3 21.77 8.83 5.74
CA ASN A 3 21.08 7.94 4.81
C ASN A 3 19.61 8.36 4.71
N GLN A 4 19.36 9.54 4.14
CA GLN A 4 18.02 9.90 3.71
C GLN A 4 17.72 9.03 2.48
N VAL A 5 17.06 7.91 2.72
CA VAL A 5 16.34 7.17 1.68
C VAL A 5 15.43 8.18 0.99
N ALA A 6 15.61 8.35 -0.32
CA ALA A 6 14.76 9.23 -1.11
C ALA A 6 13.31 8.73 -1.00
N ARG A 7 12.38 9.63 -0.68
CA ARG A 7 10.97 9.28 -0.62
C ARG A 7 10.48 8.84 -2.00
N ILE A 8 9.70 7.78 -1.99
CA ILE A 8 9.05 7.19 -3.17
C ILE A 8 7.74 7.95 -3.48
N SER A 9 7.15 8.59 -2.47
CA SER A 9 5.91 9.36 -2.54
C SER A 9 6.15 10.85 -2.30
N ASP A 10 5.52 11.69 -3.12
CA ASP A 10 5.52 13.15 -2.95
C ASP A 10 4.56 13.61 -1.85
N ILE A 11 3.75 12.69 -1.31
CA ILE A 11 2.72 12.96 -0.31
C ILE A 11 3.29 12.73 1.08
N GLN A 12 2.99 13.65 1.99
CA GLN A 12 3.26 13.49 3.42
C GLN A 12 1.95 13.52 4.19
N LEU A 13 1.56 12.35 4.71
CA LEU A 13 0.34 12.15 5.47
C LEU A 13 0.39 12.84 6.83
N LEU A 14 -0.76 13.22 7.37
CA LEU A 14 -0.84 13.80 8.72
C LEU A 14 -0.45 12.79 9.82
N PRO A 15 0.07 13.24 10.96
CA PRO A 15 0.39 12.35 12.09
C PRO A 15 -0.85 11.66 12.70
N SER A 16 -2.05 12.17 12.44
CA SER A 16 -3.33 11.63 12.93
C SER A 16 -3.80 10.39 12.19
N VAL A 17 -3.08 9.92 11.15
CA VAL A 17 -3.43 8.67 10.45
C VAL A 17 -3.42 7.52 11.44
N SER A 18 -4.55 6.80 11.51
CA SER A 18 -4.71 5.60 12.32
C SER A 18 -4.61 4.34 11.48
N THR A 19 -5.20 4.37 10.28
CA THR A 19 -5.38 3.21 9.41
C THR A 19 -5.02 3.58 7.98
N LEU A 20 -4.27 2.71 7.33
CA LEU A 20 -3.95 2.77 5.92
C LEU A 20 -4.62 1.59 5.22
N TYR A 21 -5.68 1.86 4.46
CA TYR A 21 -6.27 0.86 3.57
C TYR A 21 -5.44 0.82 2.29
N ILE A 22 -5.06 -0.37 1.86
CA ILE A 22 -4.30 -0.58 0.64
C ILE A 22 -5.03 -1.60 -0.22
N ASP A 23 -4.97 -1.40 -1.53
CA ASP A 23 -5.55 -2.30 -2.50
C ASP A 23 -4.79 -2.24 -3.83
N GLY A 24 -4.79 -3.36 -4.54
CA GLY A 24 -4.14 -3.55 -5.82
C GLY A 24 -5.11 -4.08 -6.86
N SER A 25 -5.02 -3.57 -8.09
CA SER A 25 -5.75 -4.15 -9.22
C SER A 25 -4.80 -4.62 -10.29
N PHE A 26 -5.13 -5.77 -10.87
CA PHE A 26 -4.39 -6.40 -11.94
C PHE A 26 -5.35 -6.83 -13.05
N LEU A 27 -5.07 -6.34 -14.25
CA LEU A 27 -5.71 -6.75 -15.49
C LEU A 27 -4.72 -7.62 -16.28
N PRO A 28 -4.97 -8.93 -16.39
CA PRO A 28 -4.11 -9.83 -17.15
C PRO A 28 -4.08 -9.45 -18.63
N LEU A 29 -3.02 -9.88 -19.30
CA LEU A 29 -2.92 -9.76 -20.76
C LEU A 29 -4.10 -10.49 -21.41
N SER A 30 -4.79 -9.81 -22.33
CA SER A 30 -5.85 -10.41 -23.14
C SER A 30 -5.49 -10.32 -24.63
N SER A 31 -6.24 -11.01 -25.49
CA SER A 31 -6.03 -10.96 -26.95
C SER A 31 -6.17 -9.56 -27.55
N HIS A 32 -6.79 -8.61 -26.83
CA HIS A 32 -7.11 -7.27 -27.33
C HIS A 32 -6.58 -6.13 -26.45
N SER A 33 -5.86 -6.43 -25.36
CA SER A 33 -5.37 -5.39 -24.44
C SER A 33 -4.03 -5.76 -23.82
N THR A 34 -3.19 -4.74 -23.61
CA THR A 34 -1.98 -4.87 -22.79
C THR A 34 -2.36 -5.16 -21.34
N SER A 35 -1.53 -5.94 -20.65
CA SER A 35 -1.67 -6.10 -19.20
C SER A 35 -1.53 -4.73 -18.52
N SER A 36 -2.32 -4.52 -17.47
CA SER A 36 -2.27 -3.30 -16.66
C SER A 36 -2.29 -3.67 -15.19
N MET A 37 -1.70 -2.82 -14.37
CA MET A 37 -1.65 -3.00 -12.94
C MET A 37 -1.67 -1.64 -12.27
N THR A 38 -2.50 -1.50 -11.25
CA THR A 38 -2.65 -0.26 -10.50
C THR A 38 -2.58 -0.58 -9.01
N TYR A 39 -2.21 0.40 -8.22
CA TYR A 39 -2.37 0.35 -6.78
C TYR A 39 -3.12 1.57 -6.30
N ALA A 40 -3.73 1.45 -5.14
CA ALA A 40 -4.29 2.56 -4.39
C ALA A 40 -4.05 2.37 -2.91
N TRP A 41 -3.96 3.48 -2.19
CA TRP A 41 -4.03 3.50 -0.74
C TRP A 41 -4.91 4.67 -0.27
N THR A 42 -5.52 4.51 0.89
CA THR A 42 -6.35 5.52 1.54
C THR A 42 -6.00 5.58 3.02
N ALA A 43 -5.64 6.77 3.50
CA ALA A 43 -5.30 7.03 4.88
C ALA A 43 -6.52 7.58 5.62
N ILE A 44 -6.80 7.00 6.79
CA ILE A 44 -7.99 7.30 7.59
C ILE A 44 -7.53 7.60 9.03
N ASP A 45 -8.18 8.58 9.67
CA ASP A 45 -7.96 8.87 11.09
C ASP A 45 -8.66 7.86 12.01
N SER A 46 -8.58 8.07 13.33
CA SER A 46 -9.21 7.20 14.33
C SER A 46 -10.74 7.26 14.33
N ASP A 47 -11.31 8.36 13.85
CA ASP A 47 -12.76 8.60 13.79
C ASP A 47 -13.37 8.04 12.50
N GLY A 48 -12.54 7.56 11.58
CA GLY A 48 -12.96 6.96 10.32
C GLY A 48 -13.07 7.96 9.17
N PHE A 49 -12.59 9.20 9.34
CA PHE A 49 -12.54 10.18 8.25
C PHE A 49 -11.35 9.93 7.34
N ILE A 50 -11.60 9.98 6.04
CA ILE A 50 -10.55 9.92 5.02
C ILE A 50 -9.74 11.22 5.13
N LEU A 51 -8.44 11.07 5.39
CA LEU A 51 -7.49 12.16 5.43
C LEU A 51 -6.88 12.41 4.05
N GLU A 52 -6.53 11.35 3.33
CA GLU A 52 -5.87 11.42 2.04
C GLU A 52 -6.00 10.09 1.29
N SER A 53 -5.86 10.11 -0.03
CA SER A 53 -5.83 8.91 -0.86
C SER A 53 -4.90 9.10 -2.06
N SER A 54 -4.29 8.02 -2.54
CA SER A 54 -3.48 8.06 -3.75
C SER A 54 -3.65 6.79 -4.54
N TYR A 55 -3.51 6.90 -5.86
CA TYR A 55 -3.45 5.76 -6.76
C TYR A 55 -2.46 6.04 -7.88
N ASN A 56 -1.89 4.98 -8.44
CA ASN A 56 -1.07 5.13 -9.65
C ASN A 56 -1.05 3.83 -10.47
N ILE A 57 -0.65 3.97 -11.73
CA ILE A 57 -0.42 2.86 -12.65
C ILE A 57 1.02 2.36 -12.45
N ILE A 58 1.18 1.04 -12.36
CA ILE A 58 2.47 0.38 -12.24
C ILE A 58 2.86 -0.15 -13.62
N PRO A 59 4.10 0.08 -14.07
CA PRO A 59 4.61 -0.56 -15.29
C PRO A 59 4.41 -2.08 -15.24
N SER A 60 3.67 -2.60 -16.21
CA SER A 60 3.21 -3.99 -16.28
C SER A 60 4.26 -4.96 -16.85
N LEU A 61 5.55 -4.69 -16.63
CA LEU A 61 6.67 -5.52 -17.09
C LEU A 61 6.63 -6.95 -16.51
N PHE A 62 6.19 -7.06 -15.26
CA PHE A 62 5.89 -8.32 -14.57
C PHE A 62 4.60 -8.13 -13.77
N PRO A 63 3.42 -8.31 -14.39
CA PRO A 63 2.17 -7.95 -13.76
C PRO A 63 1.67 -9.15 -12.94
N PHE A 64 1.41 -8.92 -11.65
CA PHE A 64 1.00 -9.94 -10.69
C PHE A 64 0.18 -9.30 -9.59
N ALA A 65 -0.94 -9.91 -9.19
CA ALA A 65 -1.85 -9.32 -8.20
C ALA A 65 -1.13 -8.94 -6.90
N LEU A 66 -0.26 -9.81 -6.36
CA LEU A 66 0.53 -9.50 -5.16
C LEU A 66 1.48 -8.31 -5.37
N ARG A 67 1.97 -8.07 -6.61
CA ARG A 67 2.86 -6.95 -6.88
C ARG A 67 2.11 -5.61 -6.77
N SER A 68 0.86 -5.52 -7.24
CA SER A 68 0.06 -4.30 -7.02
C SER A 68 -0.16 -4.03 -5.52
N GLU A 69 -0.42 -5.06 -4.73
CA GLU A 69 -0.60 -4.94 -3.27
C GLU A 69 0.67 -4.48 -2.57
N ILE A 70 1.83 -5.04 -2.94
CA ILE A 70 3.12 -4.63 -2.38
C ILE A 70 3.42 -3.16 -2.74
N PHE A 71 3.10 -2.72 -3.96
CA PHE A 71 3.26 -1.31 -4.33
C PHE A 71 2.31 -0.41 -3.53
N ALA A 72 1.06 -0.82 -3.33
CA ALA A 72 0.11 -0.11 -2.47
C ALA A 72 0.68 0.11 -1.06
N LEU A 73 1.20 -0.97 -0.46
CA LEU A 73 1.84 -0.96 0.84
C LEU A 73 3.05 -0.03 0.89
N LEU A 74 4.00 -0.20 -0.03
CA LEU A 74 5.26 0.56 -0.01
C LEU A 74 5.03 2.05 -0.20
N HIS A 75 4.19 2.43 -1.17
CA HIS A 75 3.89 3.84 -1.42
C HIS A 75 3.10 4.47 -0.27
N GLY A 76 2.14 3.74 0.32
CA GLY A 76 1.38 4.26 1.46
C GLY A 76 2.23 4.38 2.73
N LEU A 77 3.12 3.43 3.01
CA LEU A 77 4.05 3.52 4.15
C LEU A 77 5.08 4.64 3.97
N ASP A 78 5.59 4.86 2.76
CA ASP A 78 6.55 5.93 2.47
C ASP A 78 5.95 7.33 2.67
N SER A 79 4.62 7.46 2.53
CA SER A 79 3.89 8.71 2.77
C SER A 79 3.71 9.03 4.27
N LEU A 80 3.98 8.10 5.18
CA LEU A 80 3.79 8.32 6.62
C LEU A 80 4.89 9.21 7.24
N PHE A 81 4.55 9.85 8.36
CA PHE A 81 5.56 10.40 9.24
C PHE A 81 6.44 9.29 9.84
N ARG A 82 7.72 9.61 10.08
CA ARG A 82 8.65 8.67 10.70
C ARG A 82 8.15 8.26 12.10
N ASN A 83 8.30 6.98 12.41
CA ASN A 83 7.89 6.37 13.68
C ASN A 83 6.37 6.43 13.97
N SER A 84 5.54 6.65 12.94
CA SER A 84 4.10 6.48 13.06
C SER A 84 3.76 5.03 13.38
N THR A 85 2.81 4.82 14.30
CA THR A 85 2.18 3.53 14.53
C THR A 85 0.82 3.54 13.87
N ILE A 86 0.63 2.69 12.86
CA ILE A 86 -0.61 2.62 12.09
C ILE A 86 -1.09 1.18 11.98
N THR A 87 -2.36 1.00 11.67
CA THR A 87 -2.91 -0.26 11.16
C THR A 87 -2.87 -0.25 9.64
N VAL A 88 -2.35 -1.29 9.00
CA VAL A 88 -2.53 -1.49 7.56
C VAL A 88 -3.66 -2.48 7.34
N ALA A 89 -4.68 -2.08 6.58
CA ALA A 89 -5.81 -2.92 6.21
C ALA A 89 -5.72 -3.33 4.74
N THR A 90 -5.75 -4.63 4.49
CA THR A 90 -5.80 -5.26 3.16
C THR A 90 -6.57 -6.57 3.27
N ASP A 91 -7.21 -6.98 2.18
CA ASP A 91 -7.83 -8.28 1.99
C ASP A 91 -6.89 -9.30 1.32
N CYS A 92 -5.69 -8.90 0.90
CA CYS A 92 -4.74 -9.79 0.25
C CYS A 92 -4.07 -10.75 1.24
N ALA A 93 -4.62 -11.96 1.35
CA ALA A 93 -4.08 -13.03 2.20
C ALA A 93 -2.61 -13.39 1.89
N GLN A 94 -2.19 -13.29 0.62
CA GLN A 94 -0.80 -13.54 0.22
C GLN A 94 0.15 -12.47 0.78
N LEU A 95 -0.27 -11.19 0.76
CA LEU A 95 0.51 -10.11 1.36
C LEU A 95 0.63 -10.28 2.87
N ILE A 96 -0.49 -10.61 3.55
CA ILE A 96 -0.51 -10.88 5.00
C ILE A 96 0.43 -12.04 5.35
N SER A 97 0.38 -13.13 4.57
CA SER A 97 1.24 -14.30 4.76
C SER A 97 2.71 -13.96 4.56
N LEU A 98 3.02 -13.21 3.50
CA LEU A 98 4.38 -12.76 3.21
C LEU A 98 4.91 -11.86 4.33
N TRP A 99 4.12 -10.89 4.79
CA TRP A 99 4.50 -10.01 5.89
C TRP A 99 4.79 -10.80 7.17
N SER A 100 3.90 -11.73 7.54
CA SER A 100 4.05 -12.55 8.74
C SER A 100 5.28 -13.47 8.72
N LEU A 101 5.77 -13.83 7.53
CA LEU A 101 6.98 -14.66 7.37
C LEU A 101 8.28 -13.87 7.51
N TYR A 102 8.29 -12.59 7.09
CA TYR A 102 9.52 -11.83 6.92
C TYR A 102 9.62 -10.59 7.80
N VAL A 103 8.54 -10.14 8.42
CA VAL A 103 8.49 -8.91 9.21
C VAL A 103 8.01 -9.22 10.63
N ASP A 104 8.88 -8.93 11.61
CA ASP A 104 8.59 -9.06 13.03
C ASP A 104 7.81 -7.83 13.55
N ALA A 105 6.67 -7.55 12.91
CA ALA A 105 5.73 -6.51 13.31
C ALA A 105 4.30 -6.98 13.03
N PRO A 106 3.36 -6.80 13.98
CA PRO A 106 2.00 -7.33 13.86
C PRO A 106 1.25 -6.68 12.69
N PHE A 107 0.69 -7.51 11.79
CA PHE A 107 -0.24 -7.08 10.75
C PHE A 107 -1.67 -7.34 11.24
N ILE A 108 -2.51 -6.31 11.31
CA ILE A 108 -3.92 -6.47 11.70
C ILE A 108 -4.79 -6.39 10.44
N SER A 109 -5.17 -7.55 9.90
CA SER A 109 -6.19 -7.61 8.84
C SER A 109 -7.55 -7.24 9.42
N LYS A 110 -8.12 -6.10 8.99
CA LYS A 110 -9.54 -5.80 9.15
C LYS A 110 -10.25 -6.10 7.84
N LEU A 111 -10.70 -7.34 7.67
CA LEU A 111 -11.74 -7.69 6.70
C LEU A 111 -13.09 -7.27 7.31
N ARG A 112 -13.88 -6.47 6.59
CA ARG A 112 -15.25 -6.10 6.97
C ARG A 112 -16.26 -6.97 6.25
#